data_AF-A0AAW0J9N6-F1
#
_entry.id   AF-A0AAW0J9N6-F1
#
_cell.length_a   1.000
_cell.length_b   1.000
_cell.length_c   1.000
_cell.angle_alpha   90.00
_cell.angle_beta   90.00
_cell.angle_gamma   90.00
#
_symmetry.space_group_name_H-M   'P 1'
#
loop_
_entity.id
_entity.type
_entity.pdbx_description
1 polymer ?
#
loop_
_entity_poly.entity_id
_entity_poly.type
_entity_poly.pdbx_seq_one_letter_code
_entity_poly.pdbx_strand_id
1 'polypeptide(L)'
;MSTRLEPSKQERPKLQENGQEVQRDGRILDLIDDAWRENELPYKDVAIPLSELPEPEQDNGGTTESVKEQEMKWTDLALQCLHENVPPAGN
;
A
#
# COMPACT_ATOMS: atom_id res chain seq x y z
N MET A 1 17.04 -33.74 -50.45
CA MET A 1 16.20 -34.54 -49.52
C MET A 1 15.92 -33.67 -48.31
N SER A 2 14.68 -33.22 -48.11
CA SER A 2 14.28 -32.40 -46.96
C SER A 2 13.08 -33.09 -46.31
N THR A 3 13.28 -33.67 -45.14
CA THR A 3 12.24 -34.33 -44.35
C THR A 3 11.59 -33.30 -43.44
N ARG A 4 10.30 -33.07 -43.66
CA ARG A 4 9.41 -32.29 -42.81
C ARG A 4 9.24 -33.01 -41.47
N LEU A 5 9.54 -32.34 -40.35
CA LEU A 5 9.20 -32.82 -39.00
C LEU A 5 7.72 -32.50 -38.72
N GLU A 6 6.92 -33.54 -38.50
CA GLU A 6 5.56 -33.42 -37.97
C GLU A 6 5.63 -33.17 -36.44
N PRO A 7 4.80 -32.26 -35.89
CA PRO A 7 4.82 -31.98 -34.46
C PRO A 7 4.17 -33.12 -33.66
N SER A 8 4.88 -33.57 -32.62
CA SER A 8 4.46 -34.61 -31.68
C SER A 8 3.16 -34.25 -30.96
N LYS A 9 2.24 -35.22 -30.83
CA LYS A 9 1.00 -35.08 -30.07
C LYS A 9 1.32 -34.93 -28.57
N GLN A 10 1.40 -33.69 -28.11
CA GLN A 10 1.47 -33.38 -26.68
C GLN A 10 0.08 -33.62 -26.07
N GLU A 11 -0.15 -34.79 -25.47
CA GLU A 11 -1.33 -35.02 -24.62
C GLU A 11 -1.23 -34.11 -23.39
N ARG A 12 -2.18 -33.17 -23.27
CA ARG A 12 -2.29 -32.30 -22.08
C ARG A 12 -2.77 -33.15 -20.90
N PRO A 13 -2.06 -33.17 -19.76
CA PRO A 13 -2.54 -33.90 -18.58
C PRO A 13 -3.89 -33.32 -18.15
N LYS A 14 -4.86 -34.20 -17.89
CA LYS A 14 -6.15 -33.84 -17.29
C LYS A 14 -5.85 -33.36 -15.87
N LEU A 15 -6.10 -32.08 -15.59
CA LEU A 15 -6.10 -31.57 -14.23
C LEU A 15 -7.25 -32.26 -13.49
N GLN A 16 -6.93 -33.29 -12.71
CA GLN A 16 -7.87 -33.94 -11.82
C GLN A 16 -8.11 -32.96 -10.66
N GLU A 17 -9.25 -32.28 -10.67
CA GLU A 17 -9.69 -31.45 -9.54
C GLU A 17 -9.98 -32.39 -8.36
N ASN A 18 -9.01 -32.52 -7.46
CA ASN A 18 -9.11 -33.26 -6.21
C ASN A 18 -9.87 -32.42 -5.18
N GLY A 19 -11.19 -32.27 -5.38
CA GLY A 19 -12.06 -31.68 -4.37
C GLY A 19 -12.12 -32.57 -3.12
N GLN A 20 -11.23 -32.36 -2.15
CA GLN A 20 -11.37 -32.97 -0.83
C GLN A 20 -12.57 -32.33 -0.13
N GLU A 21 -13.66 -33.08 -0.03
CA GLU A 21 -14.78 -32.71 0.83
C GLU A 21 -14.34 -32.81 2.30
N VAL A 22 -14.42 -31.70 3.03
CA VAL A 22 -14.04 -31.62 4.44
C VAL A 22 -15.23 -32.05 5.28
N GLN A 23 -15.08 -33.12 6.06
CA GLN A 23 -16.10 -33.50 7.04
C GLN A 23 -16.24 -32.42 8.10
N ARG A 24 -17.46 -31.91 8.29
CA ARG A 24 -17.80 -30.93 9.33
C ARG A 24 -18.45 -31.65 10.52
N ASP A 25 -18.15 -31.21 11.74
CA ASP A 25 -18.77 -31.75 12.96
C ASP A 25 -20.24 -31.30 13.04
N GLY A 26 -21.17 -32.25 12.96
CA GLY A 26 -22.61 -31.99 13.00
C GLY A 26 -23.06 -31.31 14.29
N ARG A 27 -22.43 -31.59 15.44
CA ARG A 27 -22.80 -30.94 16.72
C ARG A 27 -22.47 -29.46 16.74
N ILE A 28 -21.44 -29.06 16.00
CA ILE A 28 -21.06 -27.65 15.85
C ILE A 28 -22.10 -26.96 14.95
N LEU A 29 -22.54 -27.62 13.87
CA LEU A 29 -23.57 -27.07 12.98
C LEU A 29 -24.92 -26.88 13.69
N ASP A 30 -25.28 -27.78 14.60
CA ASP A 30 -26.53 -27.69 15.37
C ASP A 30 -26.50 -26.55 16.42
N LEU A 31 -25.32 -26.09 16.82
CA LEU A 31 -25.15 -25.03 17.81
C LEU A 31 -25.11 -23.62 17.19
N ILE A 32 -24.73 -23.50 15.91
CA ILE A 32 -24.59 -22.23 15.22
C ILE A 32 -25.92 -21.83 14.57
N ASP A 33 -26.52 -20.74 15.04
CA ASP A 33 -27.69 -20.15 14.37
C ASP A 33 -27.31 -19.40 13.08
N ASP A 34 -28.31 -19.14 12.22
CA ASP A 34 -28.10 -18.46 10.94
C ASP A 34 -27.52 -17.05 11.13
N ALA A 35 -27.93 -16.35 12.20
CA ALA A 35 -27.46 -15.00 12.50
C ALA A 35 -25.96 -14.95 12.80
N TRP A 36 -25.44 -15.92 13.56
CA TRP A 36 -24.02 -16.04 13.84
C TRP A 36 -23.23 -16.50 12.60
N ARG A 37 -23.82 -17.36 11.77
CA ARG A 37 -23.21 -17.84 10.52
C ARG A 37 -23.03 -16.74 9.48
N GLU A 38 -23.93 -15.76 9.47
CA GLU A 38 -23.92 -14.62 8.56
C GLU A 38 -23.21 -13.39 9.17
N ASN A 39 -22.82 -13.44 10.44
CA ASN A 39 -22.19 -12.33 11.13
C ASN A 39 -20.77 -12.07 10.58
N GLU A 40 -20.58 -10.91 9.96
CA GLU A 40 -19.28 -10.38 9.57
C GLU A 40 -18.74 -9.40 10.62
N LEU A 41 -17.43 -9.42 10.87
CA LEU A 41 -16.80 -8.43 11.73
C LEU A 41 -16.73 -7.08 11.00
N PRO A 42 -17.02 -5.95 11.67
CA PRO A 42 -16.90 -4.65 11.04
C PRO A 42 -15.44 -4.35 10.68
N TYR A 43 -15.24 -3.67 9.55
CA TYR A 43 -13.95 -3.08 9.23
C TYR A 43 -13.63 -1.99 10.24
N LYS A 44 -12.51 -2.15 10.93
CA LYS A 44 -12.01 -1.16 11.90
C LYS A 44 -10.78 -0.48 11.33
N ASP A 45 -10.74 0.83 11.45
CA ASP A 45 -9.58 1.62 11.05
C ASP A 45 -8.38 1.31 11.94
N VAL A 46 -7.21 1.33 11.32
CA VAL A 46 -5.93 1.24 12.02
C VAL A 46 -5.50 2.65 12.42
N ALA A 47 -5.04 2.82 13.66
CA ALA A 47 -4.47 4.09 14.09
C ALA A 47 -3.13 4.32 13.39
N ILE A 48 -3.10 5.22 12.41
CA ILE A 48 -1.88 5.58 11.69
C ILE A 48 -1.24 6.81 12.36
N PRO A 49 0.07 6.79 12.67
CA PRO A 49 0.77 7.96 13.19
C PRO A 49 0.92 8.99 12.08
N LEU A 50 0.05 10.01 12.08
CA LEU A 50 0.03 11.05 11.05
C LEU A 50 1.35 11.81 10.92
N SER A 51 2.10 11.94 12.02
CA SER A 51 3.42 12.58 12.02
C SER A 51 4.46 11.83 11.18
N GLU A 52 4.24 10.54 10.89
CA GLU A 52 5.10 9.70 10.04
C GLU A 52 4.62 9.65 8.58
N LEU A 53 3.52 10.32 8.27
CA LEU A 53 3.02 10.42 6.90
C LEU A 53 3.50 11.72 6.25
N PRO A 54 3.66 11.74 4.92
CA PRO A 54 3.88 12.99 4.19
C PRO A 54 2.60 13.84 4.19
N GLU A 55 2.76 15.15 4.01
CA GLU A 55 1.61 16.06 3.92
C GLU A 55 0.76 15.81 2.67
N PRO A 56 -0.58 15.83 2.80
CA PRO A 56 -1.48 15.54 1.68
C PRO A 56 -1.54 16.65 0.61
N GLU A 57 -1.19 17.90 0.95
CA GLU A 57 -1.35 19.09 0.07
C GLU A 57 -0.08 19.48 -0.73
N GLN A 58 0.80 18.53 -1.04
CA GLN A 58 1.97 18.81 -1.89
C GLN A 58 1.56 18.84 -3.38
N ASP A 59 0.86 19.90 -3.81
CA ASP A 59 0.44 20.17 -5.21
C ASP A 59 1.64 20.26 -6.18
N ASN A 60 2.84 20.54 -5.66
CA ASN A 60 4.08 20.62 -6.42
C ASN A 60 5.02 19.44 -6.16
N GLY A 61 4.54 18.19 -6.27
CA GLY A 61 5.40 16.99 -6.34
C GLY A 61 6.49 16.93 -5.26
N GLY A 62 6.18 17.43 -4.07
CA GLY A 62 7.15 17.77 -3.04
C GLY A 62 7.20 16.71 -1.94
N THR A 63 8.32 15.99 -1.93
CA THR A 63 8.90 15.24 -0.81
C THR A 63 8.14 14.01 -0.29
N THR A 64 8.80 12.85 -0.41
CA THR A 64 8.42 11.58 0.24
C THR A 64 8.71 11.56 1.75
N GLU A 65 8.84 12.72 2.37
CA GLU A 65 9.32 12.91 3.73
C GLU A 65 8.15 13.13 4.68
N SER A 66 8.29 12.63 5.91
CA SER A 66 7.26 12.71 6.93
C SER A 66 7.18 14.11 7.55
N VAL A 67 5.99 14.49 8.04
CA VAL A 67 5.79 15.78 8.75
C VAL A 67 6.84 15.99 9.85
N LYS A 68 7.11 14.96 10.64
CA LYS A 68 8.09 15.01 11.73
C LYS A 68 9.51 15.28 11.21
N GLU A 69 9.89 14.73 10.08
CA GLU A 69 11.22 14.93 9.49
C GLU A 69 11.36 16.37 8.97
N GLN A 70 10.30 16.94 8.40
CA GLN A 70 10.28 18.32 7.93
C GLN A 70 10.43 19.32 9.09
N GLU A 71 9.77 19.09 10.22
CA GLU A 71 9.89 19.93 11.43
C GLU A 71 11.32 19.95 12.01
N MET A 72 12.10 18.89 11.79
CA MET A 72 13.49 18.81 12.26
C MET A 72 14.47 19.56 11.36
N LYS A 73 14.04 20.04 10.18
CA LYS A 73 14.90 20.81 9.29
C LYS A 73 14.99 22.25 9.73
N TRP A 74 16.22 22.76 9.80
CA TRP A 74 16.44 24.18 9.99
C TRP A 74 16.35 24.89 8.63
N THR A 75 15.23 25.58 8.41
CA THR A 75 14.95 26.29 7.15
C THR A 75 15.36 27.78 7.20
N ASP A 76 15.74 28.28 8.38
CA ASP A 76 16.17 29.66 8.55
C ASP A 76 17.65 29.83 8.18
N LEU A 77 17.91 30.66 7.18
CA LEU A 77 19.25 30.94 6.64
C LEU A 77 19.71 32.38 6.97
N ALA A 78 18.94 33.15 7.74
CA ALA A 78 19.25 34.53 8.12
C ALA A 78 19.59 35.48 6.94
N LEU A 79 19.08 35.20 5.73
CA LEU A 79 19.38 35.98 4.52
C LEU A 79 18.91 37.45 4.62
N GLN A 80 17.96 37.75 5.50
CA GLN A 80 17.51 39.11 5.82
C GLN A 80 18.66 40.04 6.23
N CYS A 81 19.71 39.52 6.86
CA CYS A 81 20.88 40.31 7.28
C CYS A 81 21.72 40.82 6.10
N LEU A 82 21.57 40.23 4.91
CA LEU A 82 22.28 40.69 3.70
C LEU A 82 21.67 41.98 3.12
N HIS A 83 20.36 42.19 3.30
CA HIS A 83 19.65 43.33 2.72
C HIS A 83 20.01 44.66 3.41
N GLU A 84 20.32 44.63 4.71
CA GLU A 84 20.70 45.82 5.48
C GLU A 84 22.15 46.29 5.23
N ASN A 85 23.00 45.43 4.63
CA ASN A 85 24.40 45.77 4.34
C ASN A 85 24.62 46.41 2.96
N VAL A 86 23.57 46.63 2.16
CA VAL A 86 23.69 47.47 0.96
C VAL A 86 23.80 48.92 1.41
N PRO A 87 24.96 49.59 1.23
CA PRO A 87 25.03 51.02 1.47
C PRO A 87 24.04 51.69 0.52
N PRO A 88 23.29 52.73 0.95
CA PRO A 88 22.50 53.52 0.03
C PRO A 88 23.45 54.07 -1.04
N ALA A 89 23.31 53.57 -2.28
CA ALA A 89 24.01 54.13 -3.42
C ALA A 89 23.62 55.61 -3.49
N GLY A 90 24.63 56.47 -3.41
CA GLY A 90 24.49 57.88 -3.05
C GLY A 90 23.61 58.74 -3.96
N ASN A 91 23.21 59.87 -3.38
CA ASN A 91 22.87 61.10 -4.09
C ASN A 91 24.02 62.10 -4.00
#